data_AF-A0A3P3FFG0-F1
#
_entry.id   AF-A0A3P3FFG0-F1
#
_cell.length_a   1.000
_cell.length_b   1.000
_cell.length_c   1.000
_cell.angle_alpha   90.00
_cell.angle_beta   90.00
_cell.angle_gamma   90.00
#
_symmetry.space_group_name_H-M   'P 1'
#
loop_
_entity.id
_entity.type
_entity.pdbx_description
1 polymer ?
#
loop_
_entity_poly.entity_id
_entity_poly.type
_entity_poly.pdbx_seq_one_letter_code
_entity_poly.pdbx_strand_id
1 'polypeptide(L)'
;MSGGGGGGGRDDLSPGVGGGADQCGKSYIAPINSPKAAVLGPLAAGAVLDVDVLTSGSSSALVVKDAAGALAGALTFLGYLTVINCIVQQGIAYKATIQTITGGVYTVEVAPL
;
A
#
# COMPACT_ATOMS: atom_id res chain seq x y z
N MET A 1 -17.10 5.45 64.33
CA MET A 1 -17.45 5.03 62.96
C MET A 1 -16.60 5.87 62.01
N SER A 2 -16.01 5.18 61.05
CA SER A 2 -15.09 5.61 59.97
C SER A 2 -15.58 6.87 59.23
N GLY A 3 -14.76 7.70 58.58
CA GLY A 3 -13.34 7.69 58.21
C GLY A 3 -13.11 8.90 57.30
N GLY A 4 -11.98 9.59 57.47
CA GLY A 4 -11.59 10.78 56.71
C GLY A 4 -11.11 10.48 55.28
N GLY A 5 -11.05 11.53 54.47
CA GLY A 5 -10.79 11.48 53.03
C GLY A 5 -9.33 11.30 52.62
N GLY A 6 -9.10 11.45 51.30
CA GLY A 6 -7.76 11.63 50.72
C GLY A 6 -7.52 10.80 49.46
N GLY A 7 -7.55 11.49 48.30
CA GLY A 7 -6.45 11.52 47.33
C GLY A 7 -6.03 10.26 46.58
N GLY A 8 -6.05 10.37 45.26
CA GLY A 8 -4.94 9.96 44.39
C GLY A 8 -4.97 8.53 43.86
N GLY A 9 -4.72 8.40 42.55
CA GLY A 9 -4.51 7.12 41.87
C GLY A 9 -5.00 7.16 40.44
N ARG A 10 -4.33 7.94 39.58
CA ARG A 10 -4.42 7.75 38.13
C ARG A 10 -3.40 6.66 37.79
N ASP A 11 -3.84 5.41 37.77
CA ASP A 11 -2.94 4.27 37.50
C ASP A 11 -3.39 3.40 36.32
N ASP A 12 -4.23 3.93 35.42
CA ASP A 12 -4.43 3.33 34.09
C ASP A 12 -3.58 4.03 33.03
N LEU A 13 -2.33 4.35 33.41
CA LEU A 13 -1.21 4.46 32.48
C LEU A 13 -0.75 3.03 32.12
N SER A 14 -1.61 2.29 31.43
CA SER A 14 -1.09 1.43 30.39
C SER A 14 -0.85 2.32 29.17
N PRO A 15 0.39 2.60 28.77
CA PRO A 15 0.63 2.81 27.36
C PRO A 15 0.36 1.44 26.74
N GLY A 16 -0.90 1.20 26.38
CA GLY A 16 -1.23 0.28 25.32
C GLY A 16 -0.58 0.84 24.07
N VAL A 17 0.75 0.68 23.97
CA VAL A 17 1.45 0.48 22.70
C VAL A 17 0.93 -0.87 22.20
N GLY A 18 -0.36 -0.90 21.85
CA GLY A 18 -0.88 -1.89 20.95
C GLY A 18 -0.18 -1.57 19.66
N GLY A 19 0.91 -2.27 19.39
CA GLY A 19 1.66 -2.18 18.15
C GLY A 19 0.66 -2.22 17.02
N GLY A 20 0.43 -1.07 16.40
CA GLY A 20 -0.30 -0.99 15.14
C GLY A 20 0.61 -1.65 14.14
N ALA A 21 0.56 -2.99 14.05
CA ALA A 21 1.41 -3.80 13.19
C ALA A 21 1.59 -3.07 11.88
N ASP A 22 2.82 -2.65 11.59
CA ASP A 22 3.17 -1.65 10.58
C ASP A 22 2.39 -1.90 9.31
N GLN A 23 1.23 -1.22 9.17
CA GLN A 23 0.25 -1.62 8.15
C GLN A 23 0.79 -1.34 6.75
N CYS A 24 1.77 -0.42 6.69
CA CYS A 24 2.53 -0.10 5.50
C CYS A 24 3.62 -1.14 5.19
N GLY A 25 4.02 -1.98 6.14
CA GLY A 25 4.97 -3.08 5.96
C GLY A 25 4.42 -4.30 5.20
N LYS A 26 3.13 -4.30 4.85
CA LYS A 26 2.46 -5.45 4.24
C LYS A 26 2.69 -5.51 2.72
N SER A 27 2.88 -6.72 2.21
CA SER A 27 2.84 -7.00 0.77
C SER A 27 1.46 -7.50 0.33
N TYR A 28 1.14 -7.27 -0.95
CA TYR A 28 -0.13 -7.64 -1.55
C TYR A 28 0.09 -8.26 -2.93
N ILE A 29 -0.63 -9.33 -3.23
CA ILE A 29 -0.67 -9.91 -4.59
C ILE A 29 -1.93 -9.40 -5.29
N ALA A 30 -1.75 -8.78 -6.46
CA ALA A 30 -2.87 -8.22 -7.21
C ALA A 30 -2.63 -8.26 -8.73
N PRO A 31 -3.68 -8.38 -9.54
CA PRO A 31 -3.58 -8.16 -10.98
C PRO A 31 -3.48 -6.66 -11.30
N ILE A 32 -2.75 -6.33 -12.36
CA ILE A 32 -2.81 -5.00 -12.98
C ILE A 32 -4.11 -4.90 -13.78
N ASN A 33 -4.96 -3.94 -13.42
CA ASN A 33 -6.19 -3.61 -14.12
C ASN A 33 -5.91 -2.67 -15.30
N SER A 34 -6.60 -2.89 -16.42
CA SER A 34 -6.42 -2.18 -17.68
C SER A 34 -4.93 -2.09 -18.10
N PRO A 35 -4.24 -3.24 -18.23
CA PRO A 35 -2.81 -3.28 -18.53
C PRO A 35 -2.54 -2.64 -19.89
N LYS A 36 -1.60 -1.70 -19.94
CA LYS A 36 -1.17 -1.09 -21.20
C LYS A 36 -0.10 -1.94 -21.85
N ALA A 37 -0.48 -2.67 -22.90
CA ALA A 37 0.40 -3.58 -23.62
C ALA A 37 1.67 -2.90 -24.17
N ALA A 38 1.59 -1.61 -24.56
CA ALA A 38 2.76 -0.86 -25.02
C ALA A 38 3.83 -0.65 -23.94
N VAL A 39 3.44 -0.65 -22.66
CA VAL A 39 4.34 -0.45 -21.51
C VAL A 39 4.75 -1.79 -20.92
N LEU A 40 3.79 -2.71 -20.73
CA LEU A 40 4.01 -3.99 -20.06
C LEU A 40 4.49 -5.11 -20.99
N GLY A 41 4.16 -5.04 -22.29
CA GLY A 41 4.51 -6.08 -23.27
C GLY A 41 6.00 -6.42 -23.37
N PRO A 42 6.95 -5.46 -23.28
CA PRO A 42 8.37 -5.80 -23.27
C PRO A 42 8.88 -6.30 -21.90
N LEU A 43 8.07 -6.29 -20.84
CA LEU A 43 8.49 -6.69 -19.50
C LEU A 43 8.26 -8.18 -19.26
N ALA A 44 9.09 -8.75 -18.40
CA ALA A 44 9.03 -10.16 -17.98
C ALA A 44 8.69 -10.28 -16.48
N ALA A 45 8.40 -11.50 -16.04
CA ALA A 45 8.36 -11.80 -14.61
C ALA A 45 9.71 -11.43 -13.94
N GLY A 46 9.63 -10.89 -12.73
CA GLY A 46 10.74 -10.28 -12.01
C GLY A 46 10.97 -8.80 -12.33
N ALA A 47 10.34 -8.24 -13.36
CA ALA A 47 10.42 -6.80 -13.62
C ALA A 47 9.74 -6.01 -12.51
N VAL A 48 10.36 -4.89 -12.14
CA VAL A 48 9.91 -4.02 -11.06
C VAL A 48 9.30 -2.75 -11.64
N LEU A 49 8.10 -2.42 -11.17
CA LEU A 49 7.33 -1.23 -11.51
C LEU A 49 7.26 -0.30 -10.30
N ASP A 50 7.17 0.99 -10.56
CA ASP A 50 6.90 2.01 -9.55
C ASP A 50 5.42 2.03 -9.21
N VAL A 51 5.10 2.02 -7.91
CA VAL A 51 3.73 2.17 -7.43
C VAL A 51 3.53 3.61 -7.01
N ASP A 52 2.47 4.23 -7.53
CA ASP A 52 2.20 5.64 -7.31
C ASP A 52 0.69 5.89 -7.15
N VAL A 53 0.34 7.08 -6.67
CA VAL A 53 -1.05 7.51 -6.50
C VAL A 53 -1.39 8.53 -7.57
N LEU A 54 -2.29 8.17 -8.47
CA LEU A 54 -2.87 9.09 -9.43
C LEU A 54 -4.12 9.72 -8.83
N THR A 55 -4.08 11.02 -8.59
CA THR A 55 -5.25 11.78 -8.11
C THR A 55 -5.96 12.45 -9.27
N SER A 56 -7.26 12.21 -9.38
CA SER A 56 -8.15 12.84 -10.37
C SER A 56 -9.36 13.44 -9.64
N GLY A 57 -9.36 14.76 -9.49
CA GLY A 57 -10.36 15.45 -8.67
C GLY A 57 -10.30 14.99 -7.21
N SER A 58 -11.43 14.52 -6.67
CA SER A 58 -11.55 13.98 -5.30
C SER A 58 -11.23 12.48 -5.19
N SER A 59 -10.90 11.81 -6.30
CA SER A 59 -10.62 10.38 -6.33
C SER A 59 -9.13 10.10 -6.48
N SER A 60 -8.63 9.15 -5.70
CA SER A 60 -7.26 8.63 -5.82
C SER A 60 -7.28 7.19 -6.29
N ALA A 61 -6.45 6.88 -7.28
CA ALA A 61 -6.24 5.53 -7.79
C ALA A 61 -4.80 5.11 -7.55
N LEU A 62 -4.60 3.87 -7.12
CA LEU A 62 -3.28 3.27 -7.05
C LEU A 62 -2.90 2.82 -8.46
N VAL A 63 -1.73 3.22 -8.93
CA VAL A 63 -1.26 2.95 -10.28
C VAL A 63 0.14 2.38 -10.27
N VAL A 64 0.49 1.72 -11.37
CA VAL A 64 1.86 1.26 -11.63
C VAL A 64 2.43 2.00 -12.83
N LYS A 65 3.71 2.34 -12.73
CA LYS A 65 4.50 3.01 -13.77
C LYS A 65 5.75 2.20 -14.07
N ASP A 66 6.22 2.25 -15.31
CA ASP A 66 7.54 1.72 -15.65
C ASP A 66 8.67 2.64 -15.15
N ALA A 67 9.92 2.22 -15.36
CA ALA A 67 11.10 3.01 -14.98
C ALA A 67 11.21 4.36 -15.73
N ALA A 68 10.49 4.54 -16.85
CA ALA A 68 10.41 5.80 -17.59
C ALA A 68 9.25 6.69 -17.09
N GLY A 69 8.49 6.26 -16.09
CA GLY A 69 7.34 6.98 -15.54
C GLY A 69 6.06 6.81 -16.35
N ALA A 70 6.04 5.94 -17.36
CA ALA A 70 4.87 5.68 -18.18
C ALA A 70 3.84 4.85 -17.40
N LEU A 71 2.60 5.35 -17.33
CA LEU A 71 1.50 4.67 -16.65
C LEU A 71 1.19 3.32 -17.31
N ALA A 72 1.48 2.22 -16.61
CA ALA A 72 1.33 0.85 -17.06
C ALA A 72 -0.05 0.25 -16.77
N GLY A 73 -0.74 0.74 -15.73
CA GLY A 73 -2.08 0.29 -15.36
C GLY A 73 -2.47 0.74 -13.95
N ALA A 74 -3.61 0.25 -13.48
CA ALA A 74 -4.12 0.51 -12.14
C ALA A 74 -4.07 -0.74 -11.26
N LEU A 75 -4.06 -0.56 -9.94
CA LEU A 75 -4.11 -1.63 -8.96
C LEU A 75 -5.37 -1.47 -8.11
N THR A 76 -6.25 -2.47 -8.17
CA THR A 76 -7.47 -2.51 -7.35
C THR A 76 -7.56 -3.88 -6.70
N PHE A 77 -7.38 -3.92 -5.39
CA PHE A 77 -7.36 -5.14 -4.58
C PHE A 77 -7.75 -4.82 -3.13
N LEU A 78 -8.09 -5.82 -2.31
CA LEU A 78 -8.42 -5.57 -0.91
C LEU A 78 -7.22 -4.98 -0.15
N GLY A 79 -7.34 -3.75 0.34
CA GLY A 79 -6.26 -3.05 1.05
C GLY A 79 -5.52 -1.98 0.22
N TYR A 80 -5.87 -1.77 -1.06
CA TYR A 80 -5.21 -0.75 -1.89
C TYR A 80 -5.34 0.69 -1.31
N LEU A 81 -6.43 1.00 -0.60
CA LEU A 81 -6.59 2.28 0.11
C LEU A 81 -5.58 2.46 1.25
N THR A 82 -5.21 1.37 1.93
CA THR A 82 -4.14 1.40 2.94
C THR A 82 -2.82 1.75 2.29
N VAL A 83 -2.50 1.15 1.13
CA VAL A 83 -1.29 1.49 0.37
C VAL A 83 -1.30 2.96 -0.08
N ILE A 84 -2.42 3.47 -0.59
CA ILE A 84 -2.58 4.89 -0.92
C ILE A 84 -2.30 5.77 0.30
N ASN A 85 -2.87 5.42 1.47
CA ASN A 85 -2.65 6.18 2.69
C ASN A 85 -1.17 6.15 3.12
N CYS A 86 -0.52 4.99 3.06
CA CYS A 86 0.91 4.85 3.37
C CYS A 86 1.79 5.70 2.45
N ILE A 87 1.49 5.74 1.14
CA ILE A 87 2.20 6.59 0.19
C ILE A 87 1.98 8.08 0.51
N VAL A 88 0.73 8.51 0.64
CA VAL A 88 0.37 9.93 0.71
C VAL A 88 0.63 10.54 2.09
N GLN A 89 0.32 9.81 3.17
CA GLN A 89 0.36 10.33 4.54
C GLN A 89 1.68 10.01 5.25
N GLN A 90 2.31 8.88 4.93
CA GLN A 90 3.52 8.41 5.61
C GLN A 90 4.77 8.51 4.73
N GLY A 91 4.63 8.83 3.44
CA GLY A 91 5.76 8.94 2.52
C GLY A 91 6.46 7.61 2.22
N ILE A 92 5.78 6.49 2.45
CA ILE A 92 6.33 5.15 2.19
C ILE A 92 6.26 4.86 0.70
N ALA A 93 7.40 4.57 0.10
CA ALA A 93 7.48 4.16 -1.30
C ALA A 93 7.13 2.67 -1.44
N TYR A 94 6.46 2.33 -2.53
CA TYR A 94 6.11 0.95 -2.88
C TYR A 94 6.63 0.60 -4.27
N LYS A 95 6.94 -0.68 -4.46
CA LYS A 95 7.22 -1.27 -5.77
C LYS A 95 6.25 -2.40 -6.05
N ALA A 96 6.04 -2.66 -7.33
CA ALA A 96 5.26 -3.77 -7.83
C ALA A 96 6.16 -4.67 -8.67
N THR A 97 6.42 -5.90 -8.21
CA THR A 97 7.22 -6.89 -8.94
C THR A 97 6.31 -7.82 -9.70
N ILE A 98 6.50 -7.99 -11.01
CA ILE A 98 5.70 -8.91 -11.83
C ILE A 98 6.02 -10.34 -11.41
N GLN A 99 5.03 -11.06 -10.88
CA GLN A 99 5.18 -12.45 -10.46
C GLN A 99 4.86 -13.41 -11.61
N THR A 100 3.73 -13.17 -12.29
CA THR A 100 3.27 -14.03 -13.39
C THR A 100 2.63 -13.21 -14.50
N ILE A 101 2.72 -13.73 -15.72
CA ILE A 101 2.06 -13.19 -16.92
C ILE A 101 1.29 -14.35 -17.55
N THR A 102 -0.04 -14.26 -17.59
CA THR A 102 -0.88 -15.34 -18.12
C THR A 102 -2.09 -14.76 -18.85
N GLY A 103 -2.22 -15.07 -20.15
CA GLY A 103 -3.34 -14.58 -20.96
C GLY A 103 -3.46 -13.05 -21.04
N GLY A 104 -2.34 -12.33 -20.94
CA GLY A 104 -2.32 -10.85 -20.89
C GLY A 104 -2.63 -10.25 -19.53
N VAL A 105 -2.86 -11.08 -18.50
CA VAL A 105 -2.97 -10.65 -17.10
C VAL A 105 -1.59 -10.64 -16.47
N TYR A 106 -1.21 -9.51 -15.91
CA TYR A 106 0.03 -9.31 -15.16
C TYR A 106 -0.31 -9.32 -13.67
N THR A 107 0.13 -10.35 -12.96
CA THR A 107 -0.01 -10.40 -11.50
C THR A 107 1.28 -9.89 -10.87
N VAL A 108 1.15 -8.93 -9.95
CA VAL A 108 2.28 -8.29 -9.27
C VAL A 108 2.22 -8.53 -7.77
N GLU A 109 3.40 -8.53 -7.14
CA GLU A 109 3.56 -8.33 -5.71
C GLU A 109 3.85 -6.86 -5.43
N VAL A 110 2.96 -6.21 -4.70
CA VAL A 110 3.09 -4.82 -4.22
C VAL A 110 3.70 -4.86 -2.83
N ALA A 111 4.88 -4.29 -2.64
CA ALA A 111 5.59 -4.29 -1.36
C ALA A 111 6.26 -2.92 -1.09
N PRO A 112 6.39 -2.50 0.18
CA PRO A 112 7.13 -1.30 0.54
C PRO A 112 8.63 -1.47 0.25
N LEU A 113 9.32 -0.35 0.04
CA LEU A 113 10.79 -0.28 -0.06
C LEU A 113 11.49 -0.30 1.30
#